data_AF-I2GKI2-F1
#
_entry.id   AF-I2GKI2-F1
#
_cell.length_a   1.000
_cell.length_b   1.000
_cell.length_c   1.000
_cell.angle_alpha   90.00
_cell.angle_beta   90.00
_cell.angle_gamma   90.00
#
_symmetry.space_group_name_H-M   'P 1'
#
loop_
_entity.id
_entity.type
_entity.pdbx_description
1 polymer ?
#
loop_
_entity_poly.entity_id
_entity_poly.type
_entity_poly.pdbx_seq_one_letter_code
_entity_poly.pdbx_strand_id
1 'polypeptide(L)'
;MKLENVRYLLVLLLTGCMALAATGLMAQPTDTLTTEQLLQRKGASYTALLRPSRYLALDVTPALGGFRRYRFFEGDEVHFKARGQKYREQLYAVSDTAFTILLANEVMNRDEPVTFRLDEVQRIYIHRRIPFVTAAGTMLPIAGVVYFAASVINSGQVDPTLLPVTGILALSGGIFHQLSNPRYRINKNHRLRVLRTY
;
A
#
# COMPACT_ATOMS: atom_id res chain seq x y z
N MET A 1 -37.80 16.87 -20.62
CA MET A 1 -36.52 17.55 -20.90
C MET A 1 -36.36 17.68 -22.40
N LYS A 2 -36.21 18.89 -22.93
CA LYS A 2 -36.12 19.16 -24.38
C LYS A 2 -34.80 18.61 -24.94
N LEU A 3 -34.85 18.00 -26.13
CA LEU A 3 -33.73 17.37 -26.84
C LEU A 3 -32.53 18.31 -27.02
N GLU A 4 -32.79 19.62 -27.05
CA GLU A 4 -31.78 20.68 -27.21
C GLU A 4 -30.81 20.75 -26.03
N ASN A 5 -31.29 20.54 -24.79
CA ASN A 5 -30.43 20.60 -23.60
C ASN A 5 -29.41 19.45 -23.54
N VAL A 6 -29.73 18.31 -24.17
CA VAL A 6 -28.82 17.15 -24.26
C VAL A 6 -27.67 17.42 -25.22
N ARG A 7 -27.92 18.17 -26.30
CA ARG A 7 -26.88 18.53 -27.29
C ARG A 7 -25.86 19.50 -26.71
N TYR A 8 -26.31 20.51 -25.95
CA TYR A 8 -25.40 21.44 -25.28
C TYR A 8 -24.53 20.75 -24.22
N LEU A 9 -25.11 19.82 -23.45
CA LEU A 9 -24.37 19.07 -22.45
C LEU A 9 -23.31 18.16 -23.10
N LEU A 10 -23.62 17.55 -24.24
CA LEU A 10 -22.69 16.70 -24.98
C LEU A 10 -21.53 17.50 -25.60
N VAL A 11 -21.80 18.69 -26.15
CA VAL A 11 -20.76 19.59 -26.70
C VAL A 11 -19.82 20.11 -25.60
N LEU A 12 -20.36 20.43 -24.43
CA LEU A 12 -19.59 20.91 -23.28
C LEU A 12 -18.70 19.81 -22.68
N LEU A 13 -19.18 18.57 -22.69
CA LEU A 13 -18.42 17.39 -22.24
C LEU A 13 -17.30 17.04 -23.23
N LEU A 14 -17.53 17.21 -24.53
CA LEU A 14 -16.55 16.96 -25.58
C LEU A 14 -15.43 18.02 -25.63
N THR A 15 -15.77 19.30 -25.44
CA THR A 15 -14.76 20.38 -25.32
C THR A 15 -13.97 20.30 -24.01
N GLY A 16 -14.62 19.88 -22.91
CA GLY A 16 -13.93 19.57 -21.65
C GLY A 16 -12.89 18.45 -21.79
N CYS A 17 -13.23 17.35 -22.48
CA CYS A 17 -12.30 16.24 -22.74
C CYS A 17 -11.11 16.66 -23.62
N MET A 18 -11.32 17.52 -24.63
CA MET A 18 -10.24 18.00 -25.51
C MET A 18 -9.27 18.94 -24.78
N ALA A 19 -9.77 19.80 -23.89
CA ALA A 19 -8.92 20.67 -23.06
C ALA A 19 -8.06 19.87 -22.07
N LEU A 20 -8.57 18.76 -21.54
CA LEU A 20 -7.82 17.81 -20.70
C LEU A 20 -6.75 17.02 -21.48
N ALA A 21 -6.94 16.78 -22.79
CA ALA A 21 -5.95 16.12 -23.62
C ALA A 21 -4.78 17.04 -24.02
N ALA A 22 -5.04 18.33 -24.20
CA ALA A 22 -4.02 19.30 -24.64
C ALA A 22 -2.93 19.59 -23.58
N THR A 23 -3.25 19.46 -22.28
CA THR A 23 -2.27 19.65 -21.21
C THR A 23 -1.28 18.49 -21.06
N GLY A 24 -1.52 17.34 -21.71
CA GLY A 24 -0.63 16.18 -21.68
C GLY A 24 0.55 16.24 -22.66
N LEU A 25 0.54 17.16 -23.63
CA LEU A 25 1.55 17.22 -24.71
C LEU A 25 2.75 18.14 -24.42
N MET A 26 2.71 18.92 -23.33
CA MET A 26 3.84 19.75 -22.89
C MET A 26 4.73 18.97 -21.91
N ALA A 27 5.27 17.83 -22.36
CA ALA A 27 6.32 17.14 -21.63
C ALA A 27 7.64 17.90 -21.85
N GLN A 28 8.08 18.64 -20.83
CA GLN A 28 9.39 19.31 -20.83
C GLN A 28 10.52 18.30 -21.11
N PRO A 29 11.57 18.70 -21.86
CA PRO A 29 12.78 17.89 -21.98
C PRO A 29 13.40 17.79 -20.59
N THR A 30 13.30 16.61 -20.01
CA THR A 30 13.86 16.32 -18.69
C THR A 30 15.36 16.19 -18.88
N ASP A 31 16.14 16.97 -18.12
CA ASP A 31 17.57 16.70 -17.92
C ASP A 31 17.76 15.18 -17.79
N THR A 32 18.59 14.60 -18.66
CA THR A 32 18.86 13.17 -18.66
C THR A 32 19.69 12.84 -17.43
N LEU A 33 19.01 12.71 -16.29
CA LEU A 33 19.53 12.19 -15.03
C LEU A 33 20.33 10.93 -15.36
N THR A 34 21.53 10.83 -14.80
CA THR A 34 22.35 9.63 -14.98
C THR A 34 21.58 8.40 -14.49
N THR A 35 21.91 7.22 -15.01
CA THR A 35 21.27 5.96 -14.56
C THR A 35 21.30 5.81 -13.04
N GLU A 36 22.39 6.23 -12.40
CA GLU A 36 22.52 6.27 -10.95
C GLU A 36 21.53 7.22 -10.28
N GLN A 37 21.36 8.43 -10.81
CA GLN A 37 20.39 9.41 -10.30
C GLN A 37 18.94 8.97 -10.52
N LEU A 38 18.64 8.29 -11.63
CA LEU A 38 17.34 7.69 -11.89
C LEU A 38 17.04 6.53 -10.92
N LEU A 39 18.04 5.72 -10.60
CA LEU A 39 17.92 4.62 -9.64
C LEU A 39 17.79 5.15 -8.22
N GLN A 40 18.56 6.16 -7.82
CA GLN A 40 18.41 6.86 -6.54
C GLN A 40 17.00 7.46 -6.39
N ARG A 41 16.48 8.09 -7.44
CA ARG A 41 15.12 8.65 -7.45
C ARG A 41 14.02 7.59 -7.36
N LYS A 42 14.26 6.37 -7.89
CA LYS A 42 13.31 5.25 -7.82
C LYS A 42 13.26 4.57 -6.45
N GLY A 43 14.22 4.83 -5.55
CA GLY A 43 14.17 4.43 -4.14
C GLY A 43 15.38 3.63 -3.66
N ALA A 44 15.45 3.42 -2.34
CA ALA A 44 16.54 2.74 -1.65
C ALA A 44 16.81 1.30 -2.14
N SER A 45 15.78 0.63 -2.65
CA SER A 45 15.92 -0.71 -3.21
C SER A 45 16.80 -0.75 -4.47
N TYR A 46 16.88 0.36 -5.21
CA TYR A 46 17.67 0.49 -6.43
C TYR A 46 19.08 1.02 -6.17
N THR A 47 19.29 1.80 -5.09
CA THR A 47 20.64 2.21 -4.66
C THR A 47 21.46 1.02 -4.16
N ALA A 48 20.80 0.02 -3.56
CA ALA A 48 21.41 -1.24 -3.16
C ALA A 48 21.93 -2.12 -4.33
N LEU A 49 21.58 -1.79 -5.58
CA LEU A 49 22.17 -2.41 -6.78
C LEU A 49 23.51 -1.79 -7.16
N LEU A 50 23.77 -0.55 -6.71
CA LEU A 50 24.98 0.19 -7.04
C LEU A 50 26.11 -0.07 -6.04
N ARG A 51 25.78 -0.49 -4.81
CA ARG A 51 26.75 -0.79 -3.75
C ARG A 51 26.29 -2.00 -2.92
N PRO A 52 27.20 -2.90 -2.53
CA PRO A 52 26.90 -3.98 -1.58
C PRO A 52 26.34 -3.40 -0.28
N SER A 53 25.09 -3.73 0.04
CA SER A 53 24.41 -3.26 1.25
C SER A 53 23.71 -4.41 1.96
N ARG A 54 23.54 -4.25 3.27
CA ARG A 54 22.72 -5.18 4.06
C ARG A 54 21.26 -4.79 3.92
N TYR A 55 20.39 -5.78 3.94
CA TYR A 55 18.95 -5.57 3.87
C TYR A 55 18.21 -6.56 4.75
N LEU A 56 17.03 -6.13 5.19
CA LEU A 56 16.11 -6.94 5.96
C LEU A 56 15.29 -7.79 5.00
N ALA A 57 15.33 -9.11 5.17
CA ALA A 57 14.60 -10.08 4.37
C ALA A 57 13.50 -10.72 5.21
N LEU A 58 12.24 -10.53 4.79
CA LEU A 58 11.11 -11.28 5.32
C LEU A 58 10.83 -12.47 4.40
N ASP A 59 11.24 -13.65 4.85
CA ASP A 59 11.01 -14.93 4.20
C ASP A 59 9.64 -15.45 4.61
N VAL A 60 8.67 -15.41 3.70
CA VAL A 60 7.31 -15.90 3.91
C VAL A 60 7.15 -17.24 3.22
N THR A 61 6.92 -18.28 4.01
CA THR A 61 6.60 -19.64 3.55
C THR A 61 5.15 -19.95 3.92
N PRO A 62 4.17 -19.51 3.11
CA PRO A 62 2.77 -19.79 3.38
C PRO A 62 2.48 -21.28 3.21
N ALA A 63 1.47 -21.80 3.90
CA ALA A 63 1.02 -23.19 3.75
C ALA A 63 0.56 -23.49 2.31
N LEU A 64 0.06 -22.48 1.61
CA LEU A 64 -0.36 -22.51 0.22
C LEU A 64 0.21 -21.27 -0.49
N GLY A 65 0.84 -21.44 -1.65
CA GLY A 65 1.19 -20.29 -2.52
C GLY A 65 2.67 -19.89 -2.60
N GLY A 66 3.60 -20.83 -2.43
CA GLY A 66 5.02 -20.67 -2.78
C GLY A 66 5.81 -19.73 -1.87
N PHE A 67 7.15 -19.87 -1.89
CA PHE A 67 8.05 -19.02 -1.13
C PHE A 67 8.04 -17.58 -1.66
N ARG A 68 7.95 -16.60 -0.77
CA ARG A 68 8.02 -15.17 -1.11
C ARG A 68 8.98 -14.47 -0.16
N ARG A 69 9.95 -13.72 -0.70
CA ARG A 69 10.89 -12.89 0.07
C ARG A 69 10.60 -11.42 -0.18
N TYR A 70 10.24 -10.69 0.87
CA TYR A 70 10.22 -9.23 0.85
C TYR A 70 11.57 -8.71 1.31
N ARG A 71 12.05 -7.64 0.67
CA ARG A 71 13.35 -7.03 0.95
C ARG A 71 13.10 -5.59 1.35
N PHE A 72 13.72 -5.15 2.44
CA PHE A 72 13.71 -3.77 2.89
C PHE A 72 15.15 -3.30 3.04
N PHE A 73 15.45 -2.20 2.36
CA PHE A 73 16.76 -1.58 2.34
C PHE A 73 16.78 -0.34 3.23
N GLU A 74 17.97 0.13 3.57
CA GLU A 74 18.15 1.38 4.31
C GLU A 74 17.50 2.54 3.55
N GLY A 75 16.58 3.23 4.19
CA GLY A 75 15.73 4.27 3.61
C GLY A 75 14.31 3.82 3.29
N ASP A 76 14.00 2.51 3.31
CA ASP A 76 12.63 2.02 3.11
C ASP A 76 11.79 2.20 4.39
N GLU A 77 10.49 2.48 4.22
CA GLU A 77 9.53 2.51 5.33
C GLU A 77 9.15 1.07 5.72
N VAL A 78 9.33 0.72 7.00
CA VAL A 78 9.04 -0.63 7.52
C VAL A 78 7.96 -0.54 8.59
N HIS A 79 6.93 -1.37 8.45
CA HIS A 79 5.83 -1.45 9.42
C HIS A 79 5.97 -2.75 10.20
N PHE A 80 6.15 -2.66 11.50
CA PHE A 80 6.34 -3.84 12.32
C PHE A 80 5.77 -3.67 13.72
N LYS A 81 5.66 -4.78 14.44
CA LYS A 81 5.31 -4.82 15.86
C LYS A 81 6.47 -5.42 16.62
N ALA A 82 7.03 -4.69 17.57
CA ALA A 82 8.06 -5.17 18.49
C ALA A 82 7.69 -4.78 19.92
N ARG A 83 8.03 -5.62 20.90
CA ARG A 83 7.77 -5.35 22.35
C ARG A 83 6.32 -4.91 22.67
N GLY A 84 5.34 -5.37 21.90
CA GLY A 84 3.92 -5.01 22.08
C GLY A 84 3.48 -3.72 21.37
N GLN A 85 4.40 -2.87 20.89
CA GLN A 85 4.12 -1.61 20.20
C GLN A 85 4.25 -1.76 18.68
N LYS A 86 3.51 -0.94 17.93
CA LYS A 86 3.57 -0.88 16.47
C LYS A 86 4.41 0.31 16.05
N TYR A 87 5.28 0.11 15.07
CA TYR A 87 6.13 1.13 14.49
C TYR A 87 5.89 1.18 12.98
N ARG A 88 5.95 2.39 12.44
CA ARG A 88 5.88 2.70 11.02
C ARG A 88 6.91 3.79 10.76
N GLU A 89 8.14 3.38 10.54
CA GLU A 89 9.27 4.31 10.47
C GLU A 89 10.23 3.91 9.37
N GLN A 90 11.11 4.84 9.01
CA GLN A 90 12.16 4.61 8.04
C GLN A 90 13.27 3.74 8.63
N LEU A 91 13.70 2.74 7.85
CA LEU A 91 14.83 1.89 8.18
C LEU A 91 16.13 2.70 8.04
N TYR A 92 16.81 2.99 9.14
CA TYR A 92 18.04 3.78 9.13
C TYR A 92 19.25 2.94 8.74
N ALA A 93 19.42 1.79 9.41
CA ALA A 93 20.59 0.94 9.25
C ALA A 93 20.25 -0.53 9.53
N VAL A 94 20.97 -1.45 8.87
CA VAL A 94 20.81 -2.89 9.08
C VAL A 94 22.14 -3.53 9.51
N SER A 95 22.14 -4.14 10.69
CA SER A 95 23.25 -4.94 11.24
C SER A 95 22.94 -6.45 11.13
N ASP A 96 23.86 -7.32 11.54
CA ASP A 96 23.69 -8.77 11.36
C ASP A 96 22.54 -9.37 12.18
N THR A 97 22.25 -8.82 13.37
CA THR A 97 21.23 -9.35 14.30
C THR A 97 20.18 -8.32 14.73
N ALA A 98 20.28 -7.10 14.22
CA ALA A 98 19.41 -5.99 14.59
C ALA A 98 19.28 -4.99 13.45
N PHE A 99 18.26 -4.15 13.53
CA PHE A 99 18.11 -3.00 12.63
C PHE A 99 17.74 -1.76 13.43
N THR A 100 18.04 -0.61 12.88
CA THR A 100 17.80 0.69 13.50
C THR A 100 16.76 1.43 12.70
N ILE A 101 15.81 2.06 13.39
CA ILE A 101 14.85 3.00 12.81
C ILE A 101 15.08 4.39 13.38
N LEU A 102 14.64 5.41 12.65
CA LEU A 102 14.55 6.77 13.17
C LEU A 102 13.18 6.96 13.80
N LEU A 103 13.14 7.25 15.10
CA LEU A 103 11.90 7.57 15.80
C LEU A 103 11.87 9.07 16.09
N ALA A 104 10.80 9.75 15.69
CA ALA A 104 10.64 11.17 15.98
C ALA A 104 10.41 11.37 17.50
N ASN A 105 11.33 12.06 18.17
CA ASN A 105 11.13 12.51 19.54
C ASN A 105 10.48 13.90 19.52
N GLU A 106 9.18 13.95 19.84
CA GLU A 106 8.38 15.18 19.85
C GLU A 106 8.91 16.22 20.87
N VAL A 107 9.54 15.78 21.96
CA VAL A 107 10.02 16.68 23.02
C VAL A 107 11.27 17.44 22.59
N MET A 108 12.17 16.76 21.88
CA MET A 108 13.44 17.35 21.42
C MET A 108 13.38 17.84 19.97
N ASN A 109 12.26 17.60 19.27
CA ASN A 109 12.05 17.88 17.85
C ASN A 109 13.19 17.34 16.97
N ARG A 110 13.62 16.10 17.27
CA ARG A 110 14.75 15.43 16.61
C ARG A 110 14.46 13.94 16.44
N ASP A 111 15.00 13.37 15.39
CA ASP A 111 14.93 11.93 15.14
C ASP A 111 16.01 11.20 15.94
N GLU A 112 15.59 10.21 16.72
CA GLU A 112 16.49 9.39 17.52
C GLU A 112 16.61 7.98 16.92
N PRO A 113 17.84 7.47 16.74
CA PRO A 113 18.05 6.12 16.25
C PRO A 113 17.71 5.10 17.33
N VAL A 114 16.68 4.29 17.10
CA VAL A 114 16.28 3.21 18.01
C VAL A 114 16.58 1.87 17.35
N THR A 115 17.34 1.03 18.05
CA THR A 115 17.77 -0.28 17.54
C THR A 115 16.90 -1.40 18.09
N PHE A 116 16.41 -2.25 17.19
CA PHE A 116 15.58 -3.41 17.48
C PHE A 116 16.30 -4.69 17.06
N ARG A 117 16.37 -5.66 17.97
CA ARG A 117 16.86 -6.99 17.61
C ARG A 117 15.82 -7.75 16.79
N LEU A 118 16.28 -8.63 15.91
CA LEU A 118 15.39 -9.39 15.02
C LEU A 118 14.44 -10.33 15.78
N ASP A 119 14.86 -10.84 16.94
CA ASP A 119 14.07 -11.74 17.81
C ASP A 119 12.96 -11.00 18.58
N GLU A 120 13.06 -9.68 18.73
CA GLU A 120 12.04 -8.85 19.37
C GLU A 120 10.86 -8.53 18.45
N VAL A 121 11.04 -8.71 17.13
CA VAL A 121 10.02 -8.44 16.13
C VAL A 121 8.97 -9.55 16.15
N GLN A 122 7.74 -9.18 16.49
CA GLN A 122 6.61 -10.11 16.60
C GLN A 122 5.86 -10.23 15.27
N ARG A 123 5.67 -9.13 14.56
CA ARG A 123 4.92 -9.08 13.30
C ARG A 123 5.49 -8.05 12.34
N ILE A 124 5.38 -8.32 11.05
CA ILE A 124 5.63 -7.35 9.98
C ILE A 124 4.34 -7.16 9.19
N TYR A 125 4.01 -5.91 8.89
CA TYR A 125 2.86 -5.53 8.11
C TYR A 125 3.36 -5.16 6.72
N ILE A 126 2.79 -5.81 5.69
CA ILE A 126 3.11 -5.50 4.31
C ILE A 126 1.88 -4.85 3.69
N HIS A 127 2.09 -3.74 3.01
CA HIS A 127 1.06 -3.14 2.17
C HIS A 127 1.27 -3.58 0.72
N ARG A 128 0.31 -4.31 0.16
CA ARG A 128 0.30 -4.72 -1.25
C ARG A 128 -0.76 -3.89 -1.98
N ARG A 129 -0.31 -3.03 -2.89
CA ARG A 129 -1.22 -2.35 -3.83
C ARG A 129 -1.46 -3.25 -5.04
N ILE A 130 -2.52 -4.04 -4.97
CA ILE A 130 -3.05 -4.76 -6.13
C ILE A 130 -4.22 -3.90 -6.62
N PRO A 131 -4.12 -3.18 -7.75
CA PRO A 131 -5.00 -2.06 -8.09
C PRO A 131 -6.49 -2.44 -8.02
N PHE A 132 -6.88 -3.56 -8.61
CA PHE A 132 -8.27 -4.02 -8.57
C PHE A 132 -8.72 -4.53 -7.21
N VAL A 133 -7.88 -5.29 -6.50
CA VAL A 133 -8.24 -5.90 -5.21
C VAL A 133 -8.32 -4.84 -4.11
N THR A 134 -7.33 -3.94 -4.06
CA THR A 134 -7.32 -2.86 -3.07
C THR A 134 -8.49 -1.90 -3.28
N ALA A 135 -8.83 -1.57 -4.53
CA ALA A 135 -10.00 -0.75 -4.85
C ALA A 135 -11.31 -1.48 -4.53
N ALA A 136 -11.43 -2.77 -4.88
CA ALA A 136 -12.62 -3.56 -4.55
C ALA A 136 -12.84 -3.67 -3.04
N GLY A 137 -11.76 -3.75 -2.25
CA GLY A 137 -11.81 -3.79 -0.80
C GLY A 137 -12.50 -2.58 -0.16
N THR A 138 -12.41 -1.40 -0.79
CA THR A 138 -13.08 -0.19 -0.32
C THR A 138 -14.40 0.08 -1.04
N MET A 139 -14.48 -0.19 -2.35
CA MET A 139 -15.64 0.12 -3.17
C MET A 139 -16.83 -0.80 -2.90
N LEU A 140 -16.61 -2.10 -2.66
CA LEU A 140 -17.72 -3.04 -2.47
C LEU A 140 -18.53 -2.78 -1.18
N PRO A 141 -17.91 -2.50 -0.01
CA PRO A 141 -18.66 -2.12 1.18
C PRO A 141 -19.43 -0.82 0.99
N ILE A 142 -18.83 0.18 0.31
CA ILE A 142 -19.51 1.44 -0.03
C ILE A 142 -20.71 1.17 -0.93
N ALA A 143 -20.54 0.38 -1.99
CA ALA A 143 -21.63 -0.01 -2.88
C ALA A 143 -22.75 -0.74 -2.11
N GLY A 144 -22.40 -1.62 -1.17
CA GLY A 144 -23.36 -2.28 -0.29
C GLY A 144 -24.17 -1.30 0.55
N VAL A 145 -23.51 -0.32 1.19
CA VAL A 145 -24.17 0.73 1.98
C VAL A 145 -25.07 1.61 1.10
N VAL A 146 -24.58 2.05 -0.06
CA VAL A 146 -25.35 2.88 -0.99
C VAL A 146 -26.58 2.11 -1.51
N TYR A 147 -26.41 0.84 -1.88
CA TYR A 147 -27.51 0.00 -2.34
C TYR A 147 -28.55 -0.25 -1.24
N PHE A 148 -28.10 -0.50 -0.01
CA PHE A 148 -28.97 -0.62 1.16
C PHE A 148 -29.79 0.66 1.37
N ALA A 149 -29.11 1.81 1.45
CA ALA A 149 -29.74 3.10 1.69
C ALA A 149 -30.73 3.48 0.58
N ALA A 150 -30.34 3.31 -0.68
CA ALA A 150 -31.20 3.61 -1.83
C ALA A 150 -32.48 2.76 -1.81
N SER A 151 -32.36 1.48 -1.45
CA SER A 151 -33.52 0.58 -1.39
C SER A 151 -34.43 0.93 -0.22
N VAL A 152 -33.89 1.26 0.95
CA VAL A 152 -34.69 1.70 2.11
C VAL A 152 -35.44 3.00 1.81
N ILE A 153 -34.78 3.97 1.15
CA ILE A 153 -35.41 5.24 0.79
C ILE A 153 -36.51 5.06 -0.27
N ASN A 154 -36.29 4.19 -1.25
CA ASN A 154 -37.24 3.98 -2.34
C ASN A 154 -38.44 3.12 -1.93
N SER A 155 -38.19 2.04 -1.19
CA SER A 155 -39.20 1.04 -0.82
C SER A 155 -39.87 1.33 0.53
N GLY A 156 -39.23 2.12 1.40
CA GLY A 156 -39.68 2.38 2.78
C GLY A 156 -39.61 1.15 3.72
N GLN A 157 -39.22 -0.02 3.21
CA GLN A 157 -39.14 -1.28 3.94
C GLN A 157 -37.84 -2.02 3.59
N VAL A 158 -37.35 -2.83 4.53
CA VAL A 158 -36.18 -3.69 4.31
C VAL A 158 -36.67 -5.00 3.70
N ASP A 159 -36.47 -5.15 2.39
CA ASP A 159 -36.75 -6.40 1.68
C ASP A 159 -35.80 -7.50 2.20
N PRO A 160 -36.29 -8.72 2.52
CA PRO A 160 -35.44 -9.84 2.92
C PRO A 160 -34.35 -10.21 1.90
N THR A 161 -34.50 -9.86 0.61
CA THR A 161 -33.46 -10.06 -0.41
C THR A 161 -32.32 -9.03 -0.37
N LEU A 162 -32.52 -7.89 0.30
CA LEU A 162 -31.55 -6.81 0.41
C LEU A 162 -30.35 -7.18 1.30
N LEU A 163 -30.61 -7.87 2.42
CA LEU A 163 -29.60 -8.23 3.41
C LEU A 163 -28.53 -9.20 2.84
N PRO A 164 -28.89 -10.28 2.11
CA PRO A 164 -27.90 -11.13 1.46
C PRO A 164 -27.00 -10.36 0.48
N VAL A 165 -27.56 -9.51 -0.37
CA VAL A 165 -26.81 -8.78 -1.41
C VAL A 165 -25.82 -7.80 -0.77
N THR A 166 -26.31 -6.98 0.15
CA THR A 166 -25.49 -5.98 0.85
C THR A 166 -24.45 -6.64 1.76
N GLY A 167 -24.81 -7.75 2.40
CA GLY A 167 -23.90 -8.58 3.19
C GLY A 167 -22.76 -9.17 2.35
N ILE A 168 -23.05 -9.73 1.17
CA ILE A 168 -22.01 -10.27 0.27
C ILE A 168 -21.06 -9.17 -0.20
N LEU A 169 -21.57 -7.97 -0.53
CA LEU A 169 -20.75 -6.84 -0.93
C LEU A 169 -19.83 -6.36 0.21
N ALA A 170 -20.34 -6.26 1.44
CA ALA A 170 -19.54 -5.90 2.59
C ALA A 170 -18.47 -6.96 2.91
N LEU A 171 -18.84 -8.24 2.90
CA LEU A 171 -17.93 -9.35 3.20
C LEU A 171 -16.82 -9.48 2.15
N SER A 172 -17.17 -9.41 0.86
CA SER A 172 -16.18 -9.46 -0.23
C SER A 172 -15.19 -8.29 -0.14
N GLY A 173 -15.65 -7.09 0.17
CA GLY A 173 -14.79 -5.95 0.47
C GLY A 173 -13.84 -6.20 1.64
N GLY A 174 -14.34 -6.74 2.75
CA GLY A 174 -13.52 -7.12 3.90
C GLY A 174 -12.41 -8.12 3.54
N ILE A 175 -12.73 -9.15 2.76
CA ILE A 175 -11.78 -10.15 2.29
C ILE A 175 -10.71 -9.51 1.41
N PHE A 176 -11.10 -8.69 0.44
CA PHE A 176 -10.15 -8.00 -0.44
C PHE A 176 -9.24 -7.03 0.32
N HIS A 177 -9.78 -6.29 1.29
CA HIS A 177 -8.99 -5.42 2.15
C HIS A 177 -7.95 -6.19 2.97
N GLN A 178 -8.31 -7.38 3.48
CA GLN A 178 -7.38 -8.26 4.19
C GLN A 178 -6.29 -8.83 3.27
N LEU A 179 -6.64 -9.18 2.03
CA LEU A 179 -5.69 -9.66 1.02
C LEU A 179 -4.68 -8.57 0.60
N SER A 180 -5.09 -7.31 0.54
CA SER A 180 -4.21 -6.18 0.22
C SER A 180 -3.29 -5.78 1.38
N ASN A 181 -3.63 -6.12 2.62
CA ASN A 181 -2.87 -5.75 3.81
C ASN A 181 -2.44 -6.97 4.65
N PRO A 182 -1.64 -7.90 4.08
CA PRO A 182 -1.23 -9.08 4.80
C PRO A 182 -0.34 -8.75 6.00
N ARG A 183 -0.54 -9.50 7.09
CA ARG A 183 0.17 -9.35 8.35
C ARG A 183 0.90 -10.65 8.66
N TYR A 184 2.22 -10.61 8.71
CA TYR A 184 3.03 -11.80 8.92
C TYR A 184 3.52 -11.83 10.36
N ARG A 185 3.09 -12.83 11.13
CA ARG A 185 3.66 -13.13 12.45
C ARG A 185 4.97 -13.88 12.25
N ILE A 186 6.03 -13.40 12.89
CA ILE A 186 7.34 -14.05 12.86
C ILE A 186 7.24 -15.38 13.61
N ASN A 187 7.56 -16.47 12.92
CA ASN A 187 7.49 -17.85 13.42
C ASN A 187 8.41 -18.76 12.59
N LYS A 188 8.27 -20.09 12.70
CA LYS A 188 9.08 -21.04 11.92
C LYS A 188 8.89 -20.92 10.40
N ASN A 189 7.72 -20.46 9.94
CA ASN A 189 7.31 -20.35 8.54
C ASN A 189 7.57 -18.95 7.95
N HIS A 190 7.51 -17.92 8.79
CA HIS A 190 7.81 -16.53 8.43
C HIS A 190 9.00 -16.06 9.22
N ARG A 191 10.16 -15.95 8.58
CA ARG A 191 11.41 -15.61 9.26
C ARG A 191 11.91 -14.25 8.80
N LEU A 192 12.32 -13.45 9.77
CA LEU A 192 13.05 -12.23 9.51
C LEU A 192 14.54 -12.53 9.55
N ARG A 193 15.27 -12.11 8.53
CA ARG A 193 16.71 -12.35 8.38
C ARG A 193 17.39 -11.11 7.84
N VAL A 194 18.70 -11.04 8.03
CA VAL A 194 19.54 -10.04 7.39
C VAL A 194 20.37 -10.74 6.33
N LEU A 195 20.39 -10.16 5.13
CA LEU A 195 21.15 -10.64 4.00
C LEU A 195 21.94 -9.48 3.41
N ARG A 196 22.95 -9.80 2.58
CA ARG A 196 23.80 -8.82 1.89
C ARG A 196 23.61 -8.95 0.38
N THR A 197 23.61 -7.83 -0.34
CA THR A 197 23.74 -7.80 -1.81
C THR A 197 25.21 -7.96 -2.20
N TYR A 198 25.48 -8.71 -3.27
CA TYR A 198 26.82 -8.95 -3.79
C TYR A 198 27.18 -7.93 -4.86
#